data_AF-A0A8D8DD77-F1
#
_entry.id   AF-A0A8D8DD77-F1
#
_cell.length_a   1.000
_cell.length_b   1.000
_cell.length_c   1.000
_cell.angle_alpha   90.00
_cell.angle_beta   90.00
_cell.angle_gamma   90.00
#
_symmetry.space_group_name_H-M   'P 1'
#
loop_
_entity.id
_entity.type
_entity.pdbx_description
1 polymer ?
#
loop_
_entity_poly.entity_id
_entity_poly.type
_entity_poly.pdbx_seq_one_letter_code
_entity_poly.pdbx_strand_id
1 'polypeptide(L)'
;LKKPASQIQDNSVMLMDEVDVFFSRDYYGNGYYPVATPEILGLDKIQEKIWNLVRDVGLRTSQDIFSKIITFINTVQFEGNQGFNKFYNKPGSYNILEYENNVVVRKTTTNKALFEDHLNRMITDAIKVAVKPSSHWTDYRLNPNGLITCKYNERFVNFYKVRYFNVFNYFRLKKQDFVKKIDNEENYGYLNIRCGSLSYAMLPKNFPLILGVTGTLTTLNQHEKDAIDRLYNIRQSSVMPTFFGCSNMQFDPLEHFHAEVPETRWMGEIFTRAHAAIASKRAVIVFFQDESSLEKFQSEYAGQFDRLNVLTENTDEQKQEQLITEAGVAKTVTLATRGMGRGVDFKSSVSVEKNGGVHVIQTFFSLDVKEETQIRGRTARKDNKGSYELIVCEEHLKQQGLFKAGETVSYANIDAERTKLALAESKDVAELINKESGDHHTTMNYLQSFFK
;
A
#
# COMPACT_ATOMS: atom_id res chain seq x y z
N LEU A 1 29.34 -7.85 -19.60
CA LEU A 1 28.41 -8.58 -18.70
C LEU A 1 27.90 -9.78 -19.47
N LYS A 2 28.14 -11.02 -19.01
CA LYS A 2 27.54 -12.21 -19.64
C LYS A 2 26.02 -12.05 -19.58
N LYS A 3 25.31 -12.40 -20.67
CA LYS A 3 23.85 -12.49 -20.71
C LYS A 3 23.40 -13.29 -19.48
N PRO A 4 22.59 -12.73 -18.57
CA PRO A 4 21.91 -13.56 -17.58
C PRO A 4 21.11 -14.58 -18.40
N ALA A 5 21.47 -15.87 -18.31
CA ALA A 5 20.63 -16.90 -18.88
C ALA A 5 19.25 -16.73 -18.25
N SER A 6 18.19 -16.61 -19.05
CA SER A 6 16.83 -16.53 -18.54
C SER A 6 16.61 -17.72 -17.59
N GLN A 7 16.37 -17.44 -16.32
CA GLN A 7 16.28 -18.44 -15.26
C GLN A 7 14.94 -19.20 -15.23
N ILE A 8 14.08 -19.01 -16.23
CA ILE A 8 12.88 -19.84 -16.40
C ILE A 8 13.23 -20.86 -17.47
N GLN A 9 13.41 -22.10 -17.03
CA GLN A 9 13.62 -23.24 -17.91
C GLN A 9 12.26 -23.68 -18.46
N ASP A 10 12.24 -24.36 -19.60
CA ASP A 10 11.00 -24.89 -20.20
C ASP A 10 10.21 -25.82 -19.24
N ASN A 11 10.84 -26.27 -18.16
CA ASN A 11 10.25 -27.15 -17.13
C ASN A 11 9.90 -26.40 -15.82
N SER A 12 9.91 -25.08 -15.81
CA SER A 12 9.58 -24.29 -14.61
C SER A 12 8.08 -24.28 -14.34
N VAL A 13 7.71 -24.44 -13.06
CA VAL A 13 6.32 -24.40 -12.59
C VAL A 13 6.17 -23.26 -11.59
N MET A 14 5.13 -22.43 -11.75
CA MET A 14 4.75 -21.42 -10.76
C MET A 14 3.69 -21.98 -9.83
N LEU A 15 3.95 -21.93 -8.52
CA LEU A 15 2.98 -22.24 -7.48
C LEU A 15 2.54 -20.94 -6.81
N MET A 16 1.25 -20.65 -6.84
CA MET A 16 0.65 -19.45 -6.26
C MET A 16 -0.19 -19.79 -5.05
N ASP A 17 0.18 -19.27 -3.87
CA ASP A 17 -0.72 -19.24 -2.72
C ASP A 17 -1.60 -17.98 -2.78
N GLU A 18 -2.79 -18.04 -2.18
CA GLU A 18 -3.79 -16.96 -2.18
C GLU A 18 -4.02 -16.33 -3.57
N VAL A 19 -4.35 -17.16 -4.57
CA VAL A 19 -4.60 -16.73 -5.97
C VAL A 19 -5.58 -15.55 -6.07
N ASP A 20 -6.53 -15.46 -5.15
CA ASP A 20 -7.50 -14.37 -5.06
C ASP A 20 -6.89 -13.00 -4.71
N VAL A 21 -5.78 -12.97 -3.97
CA VAL A 21 -5.05 -11.74 -3.62
C VAL A 21 -4.37 -11.17 -4.86
N PHE A 22 -3.86 -12.04 -5.73
CA PHE A 22 -3.24 -11.62 -6.98
C PHE A 22 -4.21 -10.86 -7.90
N PHE A 23 -5.52 -11.08 -7.75
CA PHE A 23 -6.56 -10.35 -8.47
C PHE A 23 -6.98 -9.03 -7.82
N SER A 24 -6.41 -8.65 -6.67
CA SER A 24 -6.68 -7.35 -6.06
C SER A 24 -6.12 -6.21 -6.90
N ARG A 25 -6.64 -4.98 -6.68
CA ARG A 25 -6.12 -3.74 -7.31
C ARG A 25 -4.63 -3.50 -7.08
N ASP A 26 -4.07 -4.06 -6.02
CA ASP A 26 -2.66 -3.86 -5.67
C ASP A 26 -1.74 -4.57 -6.68
N TYR A 27 -2.24 -5.64 -7.31
CA TYR A 27 -1.50 -6.48 -8.25
C TYR A 27 -2.12 -6.46 -9.66
N TYR A 28 -3.40 -6.79 -9.79
CA TYR A 28 -4.07 -6.95 -11.06
C TYR A 28 -4.45 -5.60 -11.68
N GLY A 29 -3.87 -5.29 -12.83
CA GLY A 29 -3.94 -3.94 -13.42
C GLY A 29 -2.92 -2.95 -12.84
N ASN A 30 -2.00 -3.41 -11.99
CA ASN A 30 -0.92 -2.60 -11.47
C ASN A 30 0.45 -3.16 -11.86
N GLY A 31 1.51 -2.42 -11.53
CA GLY A 31 2.88 -2.77 -11.86
C GLY A 31 3.88 -2.36 -10.80
N TYR A 32 5.06 -2.94 -10.92
CA TYR A 32 6.25 -2.50 -10.22
C TYR A 32 6.98 -1.46 -11.07
N TYR A 33 7.25 -0.29 -10.48
CA TYR A 33 7.89 0.84 -11.15
C TYR A 33 9.29 1.07 -10.57
N PRO A 34 10.32 0.36 -11.05
CA PRO A 34 11.66 0.47 -10.50
C PRO A 34 12.19 1.90 -10.66
N VAL A 35 12.89 2.37 -9.63
CA VAL A 35 13.57 3.67 -9.63
C VAL A 35 15.04 3.45 -9.32
N ALA A 36 15.93 3.97 -10.17
CA ALA A 36 17.34 4.11 -9.88
C ALA A 36 17.60 5.49 -9.27
N THR A 37 18.39 5.50 -8.20
CA THR A 37 18.82 6.72 -7.50
C THR A 37 20.33 6.94 -7.66
N PRO A 38 20.83 7.25 -8.88
CA PRO A 38 22.26 7.50 -9.05
C PRO A 38 22.68 8.72 -8.23
N GLU A 39 23.67 8.51 -7.38
CA GLU A 39 24.31 9.58 -6.62
C GLU A 39 25.12 10.47 -7.57
N ILE A 40 24.90 11.79 -7.47
CA ILE A 40 25.65 12.79 -8.23
C ILE A 40 26.34 13.71 -7.22
N LEU A 41 27.68 13.78 -7.31
CA LEU A 41 28.48 14.66 -6.47
C LEU A 41 27.99 16.11 -6.63
N GLY A 42 27.71 16.78 -5.51
CA GLY A 42 27.24 18.17 -5.46
C GLY A 42 25.73 18.35 -5.67
N LEU A 43 24.97 17.31 -6.04
CA LEU A 43 23.52 17.41 -6.21
C LEU A 43 22.78 17.64 -4.89
N ASP A 44 23.34 17.15 -3.78
CA ASP A 44 22.87 17.41 -2.42
C ASP A 44 22.84 18.92 -2.12
N LYS A 45 23.89 19.65 -2.46
CA LYS A 45 23.96 21.12 -2.30
C LYS A 45 22.98 21.87 -3.20
N ILE A 46 22.75 21.36 -4.41
CA ILE A 46 21.75 21.92 -5.32
C ILE A 46 20.33 21.73 -4.73
N GLN A 47 20.02 20.55 -4.21
CA GLN A 47 18.72 20.25 -3.60
C GLN A 47 18.48 21.07 -2.31
N GLU A 48 19.50 21.21 -1.46
CA GLU A 48 19.47 22.13 -0.31
C GLU A 48 19.21 23.57 -0.75
N LYS A 49 19.86 24.02 -1.84
CA LYS A 49 19.67 25.38 -2.36
C LYS A 49 18.25 25.59 -2.92
N ILE A 50 17.69 24.61 -3.62
CA ILE A 50 16.29 24.65 -4.08
C ILE A 50 15.37 24.83 -2.87
N TRP A 51 15.56 24.03 -1.82
CA TRP A 51 14.73 24.12 -0.64
C TRP A 51 14.88 25.46 0.09
N ASN A 52 16.08 26.02 0.20
CA ASN A 52 16.30 27.36 0.75
C ASN A 52 15.58 28.45 -0.04
N LEU A 53 15.65 28.42 -1.38
CA LEU A 53 14.96 29.39 -2.24
C LEU A 53 13.43 29.30 -2.11
N VAL A 54 12.89 28.09 -1.98
CA VAL A 54 11.45 27.88 -1.83
C VAL A 54 11.00 28.20 -0.40
N ARG A 55 11.61 27.61 0.63
CA ARG A 55 11.17 27.75 2.02
C ARG A 55 11.54 29.11 2.62
N ASP A 56 12.83 29.46 2.58
CA ASP A 56 13.36 30.61 3.35
C ASP A 56 13.19 31.93 2.61
N VAL A 57 13.46 31.94 1.30
CA VAL A 57 13.26 33.13 0.45
C VAL A 57 11.80 33.28 0.01
N GLY A 58 11.04 32.19 0.00
CA GLY A 58 9.61 32.24 -0.34
C GLY A 58 9.32 32.26 -1.85
N LEU A 59 10.25 31.85 -2.71
CA LEU A 59 10.02 31.85 -4.16
C LEU A 59 9.02 30.78 -4.59
N ARG A 60 8.14 31.12 -5.54
CA ARG A 60 7.10 30.22 -6.06
C ARG A 60 7.08 30.11 -7.59
N THR A 61 7.89 30.89 -8.29
CA THR A 61 7.99 30.86 -9.75
C THR A 61 9.07 29.87 -10.17
N SER A 62 8.70 28.81 -10.90
CA SER A 62 9.64 27.78 -11.34
C SER A 62 10.79 28.36 -12.17
N GLN A 63 10.50 29.31 -13.07
CA GLN A 63 11.50 29.93 -13.95
C GLN A 63 12.54 30.75 -13.17
N ASP A 64 12.11 31.48 -12.14
CA ASP A 64 13.00 32.30 -11.31
C ASP A 64 13.92 31.43 -10.47
N ILE A 65 13.36 30.37 -9.87
CA ILE A 65 14.14 29.40 -9.09
C ILE A 65 15.13 28.68 -10.01
N PHE A 66 14.70 28.23 -11.19
CA PHE A 66 15.56 27.58 -12.17
C PHE A 66 16.75 28.48 -12.52
N SER A 67 16.49 29.73 -12.89
CA SER A 67 17.53 30.70 -13.26
C SER A 67 18.51 30.99 -12.12
N LYS A 68 18.01 31.06 -10.88
CA LYS A 68 18.86 31.24 -9.68
C LYS A 68 19.71 30.00 -9.38
N ILE A 69 19.18 28.80 -9.61
CA ILE A 69 19.95 27.55 -9.44
C ILE A 69 21.03 27.43 -10.52
N ILE A 70 20.72 27.72 -11.78
CA ILE A 70 21.73 27.74 -12.85
C ILE A 70 22.83 28.77 -12.55
N THR A 71 22.44 29.97 -12.09
CA THR A 71 23.42 30.97 -11.64
C THR A 71 24.28 30.43 -10.49
N PHE A 72 23.67 29.83 -9.47
CA PHE A 72 24.40 29.23 -8.34
C PHE A 72 25.41 28.17 -8.78
N ILE A 73 25.02 27.29 -9.70
CA ILE A 73 25.90 26.24 -10.26
C ILE A 73 27.12 26.86 -10.96
N ASN A 74 26.91 27.96 -11.70
CA ASN A 74 27.96 28.60 -12.50
C ASN A 74 28.86 29.55 -11.71
N THR A 75 28.37 30.18 -10.64
CA THR A 75 29.09 31.28 -9.97
C THR A 75 29.66 30.93 -8.61
N VAL A 76 29.13 29.92 -7.92
CA VAL A 76 29.53 29.58 -6.55
C VAL A 76 30.31 28.27 -6.55
N GLN A 77 31.49 28.27 -5.91
CA GLN A 77 32.15 27.01 -5.56
C GLN A 77 31.44 26.41 -4.35
N PHE A 78 30.78 25.27 -4.56
CA PHE A 78 30.22 24.44 -3.51
C PHE A 78 30.90 23.06 -3.50
N GLU A 79 30.80 22.37 -2.38
CA GLU A 79 31.32 21.02 -2.23
C GLU A 79 30.76 20.09 -3.31
N GLY A 80 31.64 19.37 -4.01
CA GLY A 80 31.23 18.49 -5.11
C GLY A 80 30.99 19.18 -6.46
N ASN A 81 31.14 20.52 -6.58
CA ASN A 81 30.91 21.24 -7.83
C ASN A 81 31.76 20.72 -9.02
N GLN A 82 33.02 20.34 -8.79
CA GLN A 82 33.85 19.73 -9.84
C GLN A 82 33.28 18.37 -10.31
N GLY A 83 32.79 17.56 -9.37
CA GLY A 83 32.14 16.28 -9.67
C GLY A 83 30.83 16.47 -10.43
N PHE A 84 30.02 17.44 -10.02
CA PHE A 84 28.80 17.84 -10.72
C PHE A 84 29.11 18.26 -12.16
N ASN A 85 30.07 19.17 -12.37
CA ASN A 85 30.45 19.66 -13.69
C ASN A 85 31.00 18.55 -14.60
N LYS A 86 31.69 17.56 -14.03
CA LYS A 86 32.14 16.38 -14.77
C LYS A 86 30.96 15.55 -15.29
N PHE A 87 29.89 15.39 -14.50
CA PHE A 87 28.65 14.76 -14.95
C PHE A 87 27.92 15.62 -15.99
N TYR A 88 27.66 16.88 -15.64
CA TYR A 88 26.82 17.80 -16.42
C TYR A 88 27.36 18.05 -17.84
N ASN A 89 28.68 18.19 -17.96
CA ASN A 89 29.35 18.45 -19.24
C ASN A 89 29.84 17.18 -19.94
N LYS A 90 29.56 15.97 -19.42
CA LYS A 90 30.02 14.73 -20.05
C LYS A 90 29.34 14.56 -21.41
N PRO A 91 30.11 14.47 -22.52
CA PRO A 91 29.56 14.36 -23.85
C PRO A 91 28.94 12.98 -24.09
N GLY A 92 28.07 12.92 -25.10
CA GLY A 92 27.37 11.71 -25.51
C GLY A 92 25.89 11.73 -25.17
N SER A 93 25.14 10.86 -25.84
CA SER A 93 23.73 10.62 -25.58
C SER A 93 23.51 9.15 -25.23
N TYR A 94 22.42 8.90 -24.52
CA TYR A 94 21.98 7.56 -24.17
C TYR A 94 20.47 7.51 -24.14
N ASN A 95 19.94 6.30 -24.26
CA ASN A 95 18.50 6.10 -24.13
C ASN A 95 18.15 5.87 -22.66
N ILE A 96 17.00 6.37 -22.25
CA ILE A 96 16.34 6.06 -20.99
C ILE A 96 14.87 5.74 -21.25
N LEU A 97 14.22 5.15 -20.25
CA LEU A 97 12.77 5.04 -20.23
C LEU A 97 12.21 6.26 -19.50
N GLU A 98 11.28 6.95 -20.14
CA GLU A 98 10.51 8.04 -19.53
C GLU A 98 9.02 7.74 -19.57
N TYR A 99 8.27 8.45 -18.74
CA TYR A 99 6.82 8.34 -18.67
C TYR A 99 6.22 9.61 -19.28
N GLU A 100 5.68 9.50 -20.48
CA GLU A 100 5.10 10.61 -21.25
C GLU A 100 3.68 10.23 -21.66
N ASN A 101 2.71 11.14 -21.54
CA ASN A 101 1.31 10.92 -21.92
C ASN A 101 0.71 9.60 -21.38
N ASN A 102 1.03 9.27 -20.12
CA ASN A 102 0.59 8.04 -19.44
C ASN A 102 1.11 6.73 -20.05
N VAL A 103 2.22 6.74 -20.79
CA VAL A 103 2.86 5.53 -21.30
C VAL A 103 4.38 5.58 -21.11
N VAL A 104 5.00 4.41 -21.00
CA VAL A 104 6.46 4.29 -20.95
C VAL A 104 7.01 4.38 -22.38
N VAL A 105 7.91 5.34 -22.60
CA VAL A 105 8.56 5.57 -23.89
C VAL A 105 10.07 5.54 -23.77
N ARG A 106 10.74 5.14 -24.84
CA ARG A 106 12.20 5.21 -24.94
C ARG A 106 12.59 6.59 -25.48
N LYS A 107 13.41 7.32 -24.72
CA LYS A 107 13.85 8.67 -25.08
C LYS A 107 15.37 8.77 -25.07
N THR A 108 15.93 9.41 -26.10
CA THR A 108 17.36 9.74 -26.15
C THR A 108 17.61 11.06 -25.41
N THR A 109 18.57 11.07 -24.49
CA THR A 109 18.91 12.24 -23.68
C THR A 109 20.43 12.41 -23.53
N THR A 110 20.84 13.56 -23.01
CA THR A 110 22.22 13.87 -22.59
C THR A 110 22.24 14.15 -21.09
N ASN A 111 23.41 14.16 -20.44
CA ASN A 111 23.49 14.47 -19.00
C ASN A 111 22.94 15.86 -18.66
N LYS A 112 23.19 16.84 -19.54
CA LYS A 112 22.67 18.20 -19.40
C LYS A 112 21.15 18.24 -19.50
N ALA A 113 20.58 17.68 -20.58
CA ALA A 113 19.13 17.67 -20.79
C ALA A 113 18.41 16.89 -19.67
N LEU A 114 18.97 15.76 -19.25
CA LEU A 114 18.48 14.98 -18.12
C LEU A 114 18.46 15.81 -16.84
N PHE A 115 19.56 16.48 -16.51
CA PHE A 115 19.62 17.30 -15.30
C PHE A 115 18.62 18.45 -15.33
N GLU A 116 18.52 19.18 -16.45
CA GLU A 116 17.61 20.32 -16.57
C GLU A 116 16.14 19.90 -16.43
N ASP A 117 15.75 18.76 -17.00
CA ASP A 117 14.41 18.19 -16.81
C ASP A 117 14.16 17.82 -15.33
N HIS A 118 15.11 17.12 -14.71
CA HIS A 118 15.00 16.75 -13.31
C HIS A 118 15.04 17.96 -12.37
N LEU A 119 15.75 19.04 -12.73
CA LEU A 119 15.74 20.31 -12.00
C LEU A 119 14.34 20.92 -11.98
N ASN A 120 13.63 20.93 -13.11
CA ASN A 120 12.24 21.37 -13.16
C ASN A 120 11.32 20.52 -12.28
N ARG A 121 11.51 19.18 -12.28
CA ARG A 121 10.76 18.27 -11.40
C ARG A 121 11.06 18.53 -9.93
N MET A 122 12.33 18.72 -9.56
CA MET A 122 12.75 19.05 -8.19
C MET A 122 12.12 20.36 -7.73
N ILE A 123 12.18 21.42 -8.54
CA ILE A 123 11.58 22.72 -8.22
C ILE A 123 10.07 22.60 -8.04
N THR A 124 9.40 21.91 -8.96
CA THR A 124 7.94 21.70 -8.90
C THR A 124 7.53 20.97 -7.62
N ASP A 125 8.26 19.90 -7.27
CA ASP A 125 7.95 19.10 -6.08
C ASP A 125 8.28 19.88 -4.79
N ALA A 126 9.37 20.66 -4.78
CA ALA A 126 9.72 21.55 -3.66
C ALA A 126 8.64 22.59 -3.38
N ILE A 127 8.15 23.27 -4.42
CA ILE A 127 7.07 24.28 -4.30
C ILE A 127 5.81 23.62 -3.74
N LYS A 128 5.42 22.45 -4.27
CA LYS A 128 4.25 21.71 -3.77
C LYS A 128 4.38 21.39 -2.29
N VAL A 129 5.54 20.89 -1.85
CA VAL A 129 5.80 20.56 -0.44
C VAL A 129 5.73 21.79 0.45
N ALA A 130 6.24 22.94 -0.01
CA ALA A 130 6.24 24.17 0.78
C ALA A 130 4.87 24.85 0.87
N VAL A 131 4.01 24.71 -0.15
CA VAL A 131 2.71 25.39 -0.21
C VAL A 131 1.60 24.60 0.48
N LYS A 132 1.64 23.26 0.39
CA LYS A 132 0.60 22.42 0.98
C LYS A 132 0.76 22.33 2.51
N PRO A 133 -0.33 22.33 3.28
CA PRO A 133 -0.27 22.21 4.73
C PRO A 133 0.33 20.87 5.16
N SER A 134 0.87 20.79 6.38
CA SER A 134 1.47 19.55 6.90
C SER A 134 0.51 18.36 6.90
N SER A 135 -0.81 18.60 7.03
CA SER A 135 -1.86 17.57 6.94
C SER A 135 -1.94 16.89 5.58
N HIS A 136 -1.39 17.50 4.52
CA HIS A 136 -1.30 16.89 3.19
C HIS A 136 -0.16 15.87 3.07
N TRP A 137 0.81 15.90 4.00
CA TRP A 137 2.05 15.15 3.92
C TRP A 137 2.18 14.11 5.05
N THR A 138 1.06 13.59 5.53
CA THR A 138 0.99 12.56 6.59
C THR A 138 1.65 11.25 6.17
N ASP A 139 1.70 10.96 4.88
CA ASP A 139 2.35 9.78 4.31
C ASP A 139 3.89 9.85 4.34
N TYR A 140 4.48 10.90 4.91
CA TYR A 140 5.93 11.07 5.03
C TYR A 140 6.33 11.27 6.48
N ARG A 141 7.23 10.43 7.00
CA ARG A 141 7.78 10.56 8.35
C ARG A 141 9.26 10.18 8.39
N LEU A 142 9.97 10.69 9.40
CA LEU A 142 11.32 10.21 9.70
C LEU A 142 11.24 8.97 10.59
N ASN A 143 12.01 7.94 10.28
CA ASN A 143 12.19 6.81 11.19
C ASN A 143 13.10 7.24 12.39
N PRO A 144 13.26 6.39 13.42
CA PRO A 144 14.09 6.72 14.59
C PRO A 144 15.54 7.08 14.26
N ASN A 145 16.10 6.55 13.17
CA ASN A 145 17.47 6.85 12.72
C ASN A 145 17.54 8.17 11.93
N GLY A 146 16.42 8.80 11.60
CA GLY A 146 16.35 10.04 10.82
C GLY A 146 16.32 9.83 9.30
N LEU A 147 15.99 8.63 8.81
CA LEU A 147 15.73 8.36 7.40
C LEU A 147 14.30 8.74 7.02
N ILE A 148 14.11 9.33 5.84
CA ILE A 148 12.80 9.57 5.27
C ILE A 148 12.13 8.26 4.87
N THR A 149 10.91 8.07 5.37
CA THR A 149 10.02 6.98 4.99
C THR A 149 8.76 7.55 4.34
N CYS A 150 8.20 6.78 3.43
CA CYS A 150 6.93 7.09 2.77
C CYS A 150 5.97 5.92 2.98
N LYS A 151 4.68 6.21 3.16
CA LYS A 151 3.63 5.20 3.28
C LYS A 151 3.41 4.50 1.94
N TYR A 152 3.51 3.19 1.94
CA TYR A 152 3.26 2.28 0.82
C TYR A 152 2.49 1.06 1.33
N ASN A 153 1.29 0.82 0.80
CA ASN A 153 0.38 -0.24 1.25
C ASN A 153 0.23 -0.27 2.78
N GLU A 154 -0.15 0.86 3.37
CA GLU A 154 -0.27 1.07 4.82
C GLU A 154 1.04 0.98 5.66
N ARG A 155 2.15 0.54 5.07
CA ARG A 155 3.44 0.43 5.75
C ARG A 155 4.35 1.61 5.41
N PHE A 156 5.01 2.19 6.41
CA PHE A 156 6.06 3.18 6.16
C PHE A 156 7.37 2.49 5.82
N VAL A 157 7.86 2.74 4.62
CA VAL A 157 9.08 2.11 4.08
C VAL A 157 10.07 3.17 3.60
N ASN A 158 11.37 2.85 3.61
CA ASN A 158 12.46 3.74 3.19
C ASN A 158 12.84 3.57 1.71
N PHE A 159 12.59 2.38 1.13
CA PHE A 159 12.90 2.05 -0.27
C PHE A 159 11.93 2.66 -1.29
N TYR A 160 10.71 3.02 -0.85
CA TYR A 160 9.70 3.62 -1.73
C TYR A 160 9.96 5.12 -1.91
N LYS A 161 10.43 5.50 -3.11
CA LYS A 161 10.76 6.90 -3.44
C LYS A 161 9.74 7.49 -4.42
N VAL A 162 8.81 8.29 -3.91
CA VAL A 162 7.81 9.01 -4.71
C VAL A 162 8.39 10.30 -5.23
N ARG A 163 8.95 10.26 -6.45
CA ARG A 163 9.56 11.41 -7.12
C ARG A 163 10.58 12.12 -6.20
N TYR A 164 10.58 13.45 -6.18
CA TYR A 164 11.37 14.26 -5.27
C TYR A 164 10.60 14.69 -4.02
N PHE A 165 9.36 14.22 -3.82
CA PHE A 165 8.62 14.50 -2.59
C PHE A 165 9.33 13.94 -1.36
N ASN A 166 9.99 12.79 -1.46
CA ASN A 166 10.82 12.26 -0.37
C ASN A 166 11.91 13.27 0.04
N VAL A 167 12.64 13.83 -0.92
CA VAL A 167 13.72 14.80 -0.65
C VAL A 167 13.20 16.05 0.06
N PHE A 168 12.13 16.66 -0.45
CA PHE A 168 11.64 17.91 0.13
C PHE A 168 10.82 17.72 1.40
N ASN A 169 10.13 16.58 1.56
CA ASN A 169 9.53 16.22 2.84
C ASN A 169 10.58 15.90 3.90
N TYR A 170 11.72 15.30 3.53
CA TYR A 170 12.85 15.15 4.42
C TYR A 170 13.30 16.51 4.98
N PHE A 171 13.56 17.50 4.11
CA PHE A 171 13.94 18.83 4.58
C PHE A 171 12.85 19.53 5.40
N ARG A 172 11.57 19.36 5.04
CA ARG A 172 10.42 19.89 5.81
C ARG A 172 10.39 19.33 7.23
N LEU A 173 10.57 18.01 7.38
CA LEU A 173 10.50 17.31 8.66
C LEU A 173 11.76 17.55 9.51
N LYS A 174 12.94 17.45 8.89
CA LYS A 174 14.24 17.55 9.57
C LYS A 174 14.59 19.01 9.95
N LYS A 175 14.12 19.98 9.17
CA LYS A 175 14.30 21.45 9.33
C LYS A 175 15.73 21.98 9.19
N GLN A 176 16.70 21.37 9.86
CA GLN A 176 18.13 21.72 9.91
C GLN A 176 19.00 20.46 10.10
N ASP A 177 20.34 20.60 10.09
CA ASP A 177 21.28 19.49 10.32
C ASP A 177 21.00 18.29 9.39
N PHE A 178 20.94 18.58 8.10
CA PHE A 178 20.61 17.61 7.06
C PHE A 178 21.71 16.56 6.94
N VAL A 179 21.30 15.30 6.90
CA VAL A 179 22.16 14.13 6.76
C VAL A 179 21.77 13.44 5.47
N LYS A 180 22.67 13.52 4.48
CA LYS A 180 22.48 12.97 3.14
C LYS A 180 22.16 11.48 3.14
N LYS A 181 22.91 10.70 3.92
CA LYS A 181 22.89 9.23 3.89
C LYS A 181 23.06 8.66 5.29
N ILE A 182 22.29 7.62 5.62
CA ILE A 182 22.34 6.90 6.90
C ILE A 182 22.25 5.41 6.57
N ASP A 183 23.17 4.59 7.09
CA ASP A 183 23.16 3.13 6.89
C ASP A 183 23.03 2.69 5.42
N ASN A 184 23.74 3.38 4.52
CA ASN A 184 23.68 3.23 3.05
C ASN A 184 22.39 3.65 2.35
N GLU A 185 21.40 4.17 3.08
CA GLU A 185 20.16 4.70 2.53
C GLU A 185 20.21 6.23 2.38
N GLU A 186 19.80 6.71 1.21
CA GLU A 186 19.87 8.14 0.86
C GLU A 186 18.57 8.87 1.18
N ASN A 187 18.68 9.95 1.95
CA ASN A 187 17.60 10.92 2.16
C ASN A 187 17.45 11.85 0.95
N TYR A 188 18.58 12.31 0.42
CA TYR A 188 18.67 13.23 -0.71
C TYR A 188 20.05 13.13 -1.39
N GLY A 189 20.27 13.91 -2.44
CA GLY A 189 21.52 13.94 -3.22
C GLY A 189 21.55 13.01 -4.42
N TYR A 190 20.40 12.49 -4.84
CA TYR A 190 20.25 11.58 -6.00
C TYR A 190 19.29 12.15 -7.06
N LEU A 191 19.42 11.64 -8.30
CA LEU A 191 18.34 11.77 -9.29
C LEU A 191 17.32 10.65 -9.11
N ASN A 192 16.04 10.92 -9.29
CA ASN A 192 15.00 9.89 -9.23
C ASN A 192 14.68 9.39 -10.66
N ILE A 193 15.46 8.43 -11.18
CA ILE A 193 15.31 7.94 -12.55
C ILE A 193 14.37 6.74 -12.57
N ARG A 194 13.20 6.87 -13.19
CA ARG A 194 12.31 5.71 -13.42
C ARG A 194 12.95 4.76 -14.44
N CYS A 195 12.85 3.47 -14.17
CA CYS A 195 13.49 2.41 -14.97
C CYS A 195 12.46 1.52 -15.69
N GLY A 196 11.30 2.09 -16.04
CA GLY A 196 10.21 1.41 -16.73
C GLY A 196 9.05 1.03 -15.82
N SER A 197 8.19 0.15 -16.33
CA SER A 197 7.08 -0.48 -15.61
C SER A 197 7.11 -1.99 -15.84
N LEU A 198 6.87 -2.76 -14.80
CA LEU A 198 6.71 -4.20 -14.85
C LEU A 198 5.32 -4.57 -14.34
N SER A 199 4.39 -4.85 -15.27
CA SER A 199 3.05 -5.35 -14.92
C SER A 199 3.13 -6.65 -14.11
N TYR A 200 2.48 -6.69 -12.95
CA TYR A 200 2.37 -7.92 -12.16
C TYR A 200 1.57 -9.00 -12.88
N ALA A 201 0.53 -8.60 -13.63
CA ALA A 201 -0.30 -9.51 -14.42
C ALA A 201 0.48 -10.24 -15.53
N MET A 202 1.60 -9.67 -15.99
CA MET A 202 2.45 -10.29 -17.01
C MET A 202 3.50 -11.23 -16.44
N LEU A 203 3.79 -11.18 -15.13
CA LEU A 203 4.84 -12.02 -14.53
C LEU A 203 4.53 -13.52 -14.61
N PRO A 204 3.31 -14.01 -14.26
CA PRO A 204 3.01 -15.44 -14.33
C PRO A 204 3.04 -16.00 -15.75
N LYS A 205 2.80 -15.17 -16.78
CA LYS A 205 2.78 -15.59 -18.19
C LYS A 205 4.15 -16.08 -18.69
N ASN A 206 5.22 -15.80 -17.96
CA ASN A 206 6.54 -16.32 -18.29
C ASN A 206 6.72 -17.81 -17.93
N PHE A 207 5.80 -18.39 -17.15
CA PHE A 207 5.87 -19.78 -16.70
C PHE A 207 5.02 -20.70 -17.59
N PRO A 208 5.58 -21.84 -18.07
CA PRO A 208 4.83 -22.82 -18.86
C PRO A 208 3.65 -23.47 -18.14
N LEU A 209 3.76 -23.66 -16.82
CA LEU A 209 2.71 -24.23 -15.97
C LEU A 209 2.48 -23.35 -14.75
N ILE A 210 1.22 -23.00 -14.51
CA ILE A 210 0.78 -22.22 -13.35
C ILE A 210 -0.19 -23.09 -12.55
N LEU A 211 0.10 -23.29 -11.27
CA LEU A 211 -0.79 -23.93 -10.31
C LEU A 211 -1.02 -22.95 -9.15
N GLY A 212 -2.18 -23.00 -8.51
CA GLY A 212 -2.40 -22.19 -7.34
C GLY A 212 -3.55 -22.66 -6.45
N VAL A 213 -3.57 -22.12 -5.24
CA VAL A 213 -4.56 -22.40 -4.21
C VAL A 213 -5.14 -21.10 -3.68
N THR A 214 -6.40 -21.14 -3.23
CA THR A 214 -7.06 -20.03 -2.55
C THR A 214 -8.21 -20.56 -1.69
N GLY A 215 -8.46 -19.91 -0.56
CA GLY A 215 -9.60 -20.20 0.31
C GLY A 215 -10.94 -19.65 -0.21
N THR A 216 -10.93 -18.81 -1.24
CA THR A 216 -12.11 -18.04 -1.70
C THR A 216 -12.46 -18.34 -3.17
N LEU A 217 -12.02 -19.47 -3.71
CA LEU A 217 -12.23 -19.87 -5.11
C LEU A 217 -13.72 -19.77 -5.55
N THR A 218 -14.64 -20.13 -4.65
CA THR A 218 -16.09 -20.12 -4.92
C THR A 218 -16.71 -18.72 -4.92
N THR A 219 -16.03 -17.74 -4.33
CA THR A 219 -16.49 -16.34 -4.24
C THR A 219 -15.81 -15.42 -5.25
N LEU A 220 -15.01 -15.98 -6.18
CA LEU A 220 -14.41 -15.19 -7.26
C LEU A 220 -15.49 -14.59 -8.17
N ASN A 221 -15.32 -13.32 -8.50
CA ASN A 221 -16.20 -12.61 -9.42
C ASN A 221 -15.97 -13.06 -10.88
N GLN A 222 -16.84 -12.64 -11.80
CA GLN A 222 -16.76 -13.07 -13.20
C GLN A 222 -15.49 -12.59 -13.90
N HIS A 223 -15.01 -11.39 -13.58
CA HIS A 223 -13.80 -10.84 -14.18
C HIS A 223 -12.54 -11.64 -13.76
N GLU A 224 -12.47 -12.06 -12.50
CA GLU A 224 -11.41 -12.92 -12.00
C GLU A 224 -11.43 -14.29 -12.66
N LYS A 225 -12.62 -14.89 -12.82
CA LYS A 225 -12.79 -16.15 -13.55
C LYS A 225 -12.34 -16.00 -15.01
N ASP A 226 -12.75 -14.92 -15.68
CA ASP A 226 -12.34 -14.60 -17.04
C ASP A 226 -10.81 -14.40 -17.13
N ALA A 227 -10.18 -13.80 -16.12
CA ALA A 227 -8.74 -13.62 -16.05
C ALA A 227 -7.99 -14.95 -15.86
N ILE A 228 -8.43 -15.80 -14.93
CA ILE A 228 -7.88 -17.15 -14.69
C ILE A 228 -7.93 -17.98 -15.98
N ASP A 229 -9.06 -17.96 -16.67
CA ASP A 229 -9.25 -18.73 -17.91
C ASP A 229 -8.51 -18.09 -19.10
N ARG A 230 -8.81 -16.82 -19.44
CA ARG A 230 -8.31 -16.19 -20.67
C ARG A 230 -6.87 -15.70 -20.58
N LEU A 231 -6.46 -15.16 -19.44
CA LEU A 231 -5.13 -14.56 -19.29
C LEU A 231 -4.08 -15.61 -18.91
N TYR A 232 -4.43 -16.54 -18.02
CA TYR A 232 -3.50 -17.54 -17.47
C TYR A 232 -3.74 -18.97 -17.96
N ASN A 233 -4.82 -19.22 -18.72
CA ASN A 233 -5.15 -20.54 -19.27
C ASN A 233 -5.30 -21.64 -18.20
N ILE A 234 -5.78 -21.26 -17.02
CA ILE A 234 -6.08 -22.18 -15.92
C ILE A 234 -7.54 -22.64 -16.08
N ARG A 235 -7.74 -23.83 -16.67
CA ARG A 235 -9.08 -24.35 -17.03
C ARG A 235 -9.64 -25.37 -16.05
N GLN A 236 -8.86 -25.78 -15.06
CA GLN A 236 -9.23 -26.80 -14.10
C GLN A 236 -9.18 -26.22 -12.69
N SER A 237 -10.21 -26.51 -11.91
CA SER A 237 -10.29 -26.11 -10.51
C SER A 237 -10.99 -27.19 -9.70
N SER A 238 -10.50 -27.46 -8.50
CA SER A 238 -11.09 -28.40 -7.56
C SER A 238 -11.32 -27.72 -6.22
N VAL A 239 -12.44 -28.01 -5.57
CA VAL A 239 -12.73 -27.56 -4.20
C VAL A 239 -12.43 -28.72 -3.25
N MET A 240 -11.49 -28.50 -2.33
CA MET A 240 -11.20 -29.47 -1.28
C MET A 240 -12.14 -29.25 -0.09
N PRO A 241 -12.88 -30.28 0.38
CA PRO A 241 -13.73 -30.14 1.55
C PRO A 241 -12.89 -29.87 2.80
N THR A 242 -13.50 -29.22 3.80
CA THR A 242 -12.84 -28.94 5.07
C THR A 242 -12.64 -30.24 5.87
N PHE A 243 -11.51 -30.34 6.57
CA PHE A 243 -11.26 -31.49 7.45
C PHE A 243 -12.17 -31.48 8.70
N PHE A 244 -12.57 -30.30 9.15
CA PHE A 244 -13.33 -30.06 10.40
C PHE A 244 -14.82 -29.75 10.15
N GLY A 245 -15.37 -30.11 9.00
CA GLY A 245 -16.77 -29.79 8.68
C GLY A 245 -17.07 -28.29 8.51
N CYS A 246 -18.35 -27.93 8.56
CA CYS A 246 -18.79 -26.54 8.39
C CYS A 246 -18.40 -25.69 9.61
N SER A 247 -18.07 -24.40 9.38
CA SER A 247 -17.82 -23.48 10.49
C SER A 247 -19.05 -23.34 11.38
N ASN A 248 -18.82 -23.27 12.70
CA ASN A 248 -19.86 -23.01 13.70
C ASN A 248 -20.31 -21.53 13.74
N MET A 249 -19.66 -20.64 12.98
CA MET A 249 -20.02 -19.22 12.94
C MET A 249 -21.15 -19.02 11.92
N GLN A 250 -22.25 -18.45 12.40
CA GLN A 250 -23.36 -18.00 11.58
C GLN A 250 -23.38 -16.47 11.59
N PHE A 251 -23.57 -15.89 10.40
CA PHE A 251 -23.76 -14.45 10.25
C PHE A 251 -25.18 -14.21 9.77
N ASP A 252 -26.01 -13.67 10.67
CA ASP A 252 -27.32 -13.13 10.35
C ASP A 252 -27.22 -11.60 10.22
N PRO A 253 -27.38 -11.02 9.00
CA PRO A 253 -27.34 -9.58 8.81
C PRO A 253 -28.42 -8.80 9.57
N LEU A 254 -29.51 -9.42 10.04
CA LEU A 254 -30.51 -8.73 10.85
C LEU A 254 -30.07 -8.54 12.30
N GLU A 255 -29.21 -9.42 12.80
CA GLU A 255 -28.74 -9.40 14.18
C GLU A 255 -27.33 -8.82 14.32
N HIS A 256 -26.46 -9.07 13.33
CA HIS A 256 -25.00 -8.85 13.43
C HIS A 256 -24.49 -7.66 12.62
N PHE A 257 -25.36 -6.98 11.86
CA PHE A 257 -25.02 -5.77 11.12
C PHE A 257 -25.60 -4.55 11.82
N HIS A 258 -24.74 -3.59 12.13
CA HIS A 258 -25.10 -2.34 12.79
C HIS A 258 -24.57 -1.18 11.95
N ALA A 259 -25.44 -0.23 11.62
CA ALA A 259 -25.08 1.00 10.93
C ALA A 259 -25.37 2.18 11.86
N GLU A 260 -24.30 2.85 12.29
CA GLU A 260 -24.36 3.87 13.33
C GLU A 260 -24.01 5.25 12.78
N VAL A 261 -24.64 6.27 13.37
CA VAL A 261 -24.42 7.68 13.08
C VAL A 261 -24.76 8.50 14.32
N PRO A 262 -24.00 9.54 14.70
CA PRO A 262 -22.73 10.00 14.11
C PRO A 262 -21.53 9.10 14.49
N GLU A 263 -20.32 9.44 14.02
CA GLU A 263 -19.06 8.70 14.30
C GLU A 263 -18.86 8.39 15.80
N THR A 264 -19.31 9.25 16.71
CA THR A 264 -19.23 9.00 18.17
C THR A 264 -20.12 7.85 18.65
N ARG A 265 -21.32 7.69 18.07
CA ARG A 265 -22.20 6.55 18.38
C ARG A 265 -21.62 5.26 17.83
N TRP A 266 -21.05 5.30 16.63
CA TRP A 266 -20.34 4.18 16.02
C TRP A 266 -19.19 3.68 16.91
N MET A 267 -18.33 4.58 17.39
CA MET A 267 -17.26 4.21 18.34
C MET A 267 -17.82 3.68 19.68
N GLY A 268 -18.88 4.30 20.20
CA GLY A 268 -19.55 3.84 21.43
C GLY A 268 -20.16 2.44 21.32
N GLU A 269 -20.72 2.08 20.17
CA GLU A 269 -21.27 0.75 19.91
C GLU A 269 -20.15 -0.30 19.82
N ILE A 270 -19.05 0.00 19.09
CA ILE A 270 -17.86 -0.85 19.05
C ILE A 270 -17.34 -1.12 20.47
N PHE A 271 -17.21 -0.07 21.28
CA PHE A 271 -16.78 -0.19 22.68
C PHE A 271 -17.72 -1.07 23.49
N THR A 272 -19.03 -0.84 23.37
CA THR A 272 -20.07 -1.60 24.09
C THR A 272 -19.99 -3.09 23.79
N ARG A 273 -19.88 -3.46 22.50
CA ARG A 273 -19.78 -4.85 22.05
C ARG A 273 -18.48 -5.50 22.49
N ALA A 274 -17.35 -4.79 22.35
CA ALA A 274 -16.06 -5.29 22.83
C ALA A 274 -16.09 -5.54 24.35
N HIS A 275 -16.63 -4.59 25.13
CA HIS A 275 -16.70 -4.69 26.58
C HIS A 275 -17.62 -5.84 27.03
N ALA A 276 -18.76 -6.06 26.36
CA ALA A 276 -19.66 -7.18 26.65
C ALA A 276 -18.98 -8.56 26.41
N ALA A 277 -18.20 -8.69 25.34
CA ALA A 277 -17.45 -9.91 25.06
C ALA A 277 -16.34 -10.17 26.09
N ILE A 278 -15.62 -9.14 26.53
CA ILE A 278 -14.62 -9.24 27.61
C ILE A 278 -15.25 -9.63 28.94
N ALA A 279 -16.42 -9.06 29.27
CA ALA A 279 -17.16 -9.42 30.48
C ALA A 279 -17.52 -10.92 30.50
N SER A 280 -17.77 -11.49 29.31
CA SER A 280 -17.98 -12.92 29.09
C SER A 280 -16.68 -13.75 29.07
N LYS A 281 -15.53 -13.17 29.44
CA LYS A 281 -14.18 -13.79 29.44
C LYS A 281 -13.70 -14.25 28.06
N ARG A 282 -14.23 -13.67 26.99
CA ARG A 282 -13.78 -13.91 25.61
C ARG A 282 -12.61 -12.99 25.25
N ALA A 283 -11.97 -13.27 24.12
CA ALA A 283 -11.03 -12.36 23.47
C ALA A 283 -11.74 -11.60 22.35
N VAL A 284 -11.33 -10.36 22.08
CA VAL A 284 -11.94 -9.50 21.07
C VAL A 284 -10.87 -8.99 20.10
N ILE A 285 -11.14 -9.08 18.80
CA ILE A 285 -10.33 -8.48 17.75
C ILE A 285 -11.19 -7.49 16.98
N VAL A 286 -10.78 -6.22 16.96
CA VAL A 286 -11.50 -5.12 16.32
C VAL A 286 -10.70 -4.64 15.12
N PHE A 287 -11.25 -4.81 13.91
CA PHE A 287 -10.60 -4.40 12.67
C PHE A 287 -11.07 -3.02 12.21
N PHE A 288 -10.13 -2.07 12.11
CA PHE A 288 -10.33 -0.72 11.59
C PHE A 288 -9.87 -0.58 10.15
N GLN A 289 -10.50 0.34 9.41
CA GLN A 289 -10.15 0.59 8.01
C GLN A 289 -8.70 1.04 7.84
N ASP A 290 -8.24 1.93 8.72
CA ASP A 290 -6.92 2.54 8.71
C ASP A 290 -6.43 2.87 10.13
N GLU A 291 -5.14 3.22 10.24
CA GLU A 291 -4.49 3.58 11.50
C GLU A 291 -5.11 4.83 12.14
N SER A 292 -5.68 5.75 11.35
CA SER A 292 -6.30 6.98 11.89
C SER A 292 -7.58 6.69 12.66
N SER A 293 -8.49 5.89 12.09
CA SER A 293 -9.71 5.48 12.81
C SER A 293 -9.38 4.64 14.06
N LEU A 294 -8.33 3.80 13.98
CA LEU A 294 -7.84 3.03 15.12
C LEU A 294 -7.33 3.94 16.23
N GLU A 295 -6.45 4.90 15.91
CA GLU A 295 -5.89 5.85 16.87
C GLU A 295 -6.97 6.72 17.54
N LYS A 296 -7.99 7.15 16.78
CA LYS A 296 -9.15 7.86 17.34
C LYS A 296 -9.85 7.03 18.41
N PHE A 297 -10.22 5.79 18.08
CA PHE A 297 -10.88 4.88 19.03
C PHE A 297 -9.98 4.59 20.25
N GLN A 298 -8.69 4.36 20.02
CA GLN A 298 -7.73 4.15 21.09
C GLN A 298 -7.65 5.36 22.03
N SER A 299 -7.59 6.58 21.49
CA SER A 299 -7.48 7.80 22.30
C SER A 299 -8.66 8.02 23.24
N GLU A 300 -9.85 7.53 22.87
CA GLU A 300 -11.09 7.72 23.62
C GLU A 300 -11.35 6.56 24.61
N TYR A 301 -11.04 5.32 24.23
CA TYR A 301 -11.45 4.12 24.98
C TYR A 301 -10.32 3.31 25.61
N ALA A 302 -9.04 3.57 25.28
CA ALA A 302 -7.95 2.69 25.73
C ALA A 302 -7.84 2.53 27.25
N GLY A 303 -8.11 3.60 28.01
CA GLY A 303 -8.06 3.58 29.48
C GLY A 303 -9.13 2.71 30.14
N GLN A 304 -10.09 2.18 29.37
CA GLN A 304 -11.21 1.38 29.86
C GLN A 304 -11.01 -0.13 29.63
N PHE A 305 -9.89 -0.53 29.02
CA PHE A 305 -9.54 -1.93 28.80
C PHE A 305 -8.30 -2.32 29.62
N ASP A 306 -8.42 -3.39 30.41
CA ASP A 306 -7.30 -3.92 31.21
C ASP A 306 -6.14 -4.43 30.33
N ARG A 307 -6.47 -4.98 29.16
CA ARG A 307 -5.53 -5.57 28.19
C ARG A 307 -5.89 -5.12 26.80
N LEU A 308 -5.14 -4.17 26.27
CA LEU A 308 -5.31 -3.61 24.94
C LEU A 308 -4.02 -3.74 24.14
N ASN A 309 -4.12 -4.44 23.02
CA ASN A 309 -3.07 -4.60 22.03
C ASN A 309 -3.41 -3.79 20.79
N VAL A 310 -2.39 -3.22 20.15
CA VAL A 310 -2.51 -2.54 18.84
C VAL A 310 -1.61 -3.27 17.86
N LEU A 311 -2.20 -3.73 16.75
CA LEU A 311 -1.55 -4.52 15.73
C LEU A 311 -1.77 -3.86 14.37
N THR A 312 -0.71 -3.32 13.78
CA THR A 312 -0.74 -2.66 12.47
C THR A 312 0.38 -3.17 11.57
N GLU A 313 0.33 -2.85 10.28
CA GLU A 313 1.39 -3.13 9.29
C GLU A 313 2.74 -2.52 9.69
N ASN A 314 2.71 -1.50 10.55
CA ASN A 314 3.86 -0.77 11.07
C ASN A 314 4.37 -1.31 12.41
N THR A 315 3.74 -2.34 12.97
CA THR A 315 4.21 -3.00 14.19
C THR A 315 5.50 -3.76 13.89
N ASP A 316 6.48 -3.66 14.80
CA ASP A 316 7.74 -4.40 14.69
C ASP A 316 7.50 -5.91 14.57
N GLU A 317 8.23 -6.59 13.69
CA GLU A 317 7.98 -8.00 13.35
C GLU A 317 8.10 -8.93 14.57
N GLN A 318 9.06 -8.68 15.48
CA GLN A 318 9.21 -9.50 16.69
C GLN A 318 8.03 -9.28 17.63
N LYS A 319 7.58 -8.02 17.76
CA LYS A 319 6.41 -7.67 18.57
C LYS A 319 5.11 -8.20 17.94
N GLN A 320 5.05 -8.25 16.61
CA GLN A 320 3.87 -8.68 15.87
C GLN A 320 3.49 -10.13 16.23
N GLU A 321 4.44 -11.06 16.23
CA GLU A 321 4.20 -12.46 16.59
C GLU A 321 3.70 -12.62 18.04
N GLN A 322 4.28 -11.85 18.96
CA GLN A 322 3.85 -11.80 20.36
C GLN A 322 2.38 -11.32 20.47
N LEU A 323 2.05 -10.20 19.82
CA LEU A 323 0.71 -9.61 19.89
C LEU A 323 -0.35 -10.51 19.23
N ILE A 324 -0.02 -11.18 18.13
CA ILE A 324 -0.89 -12.16 17.47
C ILE A 324 -1.21 -13.32 18.42
N THR A 325 -0.21 -13.79 19.16
CA THR A 325 -0.38 -14.85 20.16
C THR A 325 -1.23 -14.40 21.34
N GLU A 326 -1.02 -13.17 21.82
CA GLU A 326 -1.77 -12.58 22.93
C GLU A 326 -3.23 -12.25 22.57
N ALA A 327 -3.52 -12.00 21.29
CA ALA A 327 -4.86 -11.65 20.81
C ALA A 327 -5.91 -12.73 21.11
N GLY A 328 -5.52 -13.99 21.25
CA GLY A 328 -6.42 -15.09 21.61
C GLY A 328 -6.46 -15.43 23.11
N VAL A 329 -5.90 -14.57 23.97
CA VAL A 329 -5.95 -14.71 25.44
C VAL A 329 -7.23 -14.08 25.98
N ALA A 330 -7.83 -14.72 27.00
CA ALA A 330 -9.07 -14.27 27.60
C ALA A 330 -8.96 -12.82 28.12
N LYS A 331 -10.01 -12.03 27.87
CA LYS A 331 -10.11 -10.60 28.21
C LYS A 331 -9.12 -9.68 27.48
N THR A 332 -8.41 -10.15 26.45
CA THR A 332 -7.59 -9.30 25.60
C THR A 332 -8.46 -8.66 24.51
N VAL A 333 -8.28 -7.35 24.33
CA VAL A 333 -8.76 -6.60 23.16
C VAL A 333 -7.58 -6.34 22.25
N THR A 334 -7.70 -6.69 20.98
CA THR A 334 -6.70 -6.35 19.96
C THR A 334 -7.33 -5.44 18.93
N LEU A 335 -6.87 -4.20 18.85
CA LEU A 335 -7.21 -3.30 17.77
C LEU A 335 -6.25 -3.58 16.61
N ALA A 336 -6.81 -3.84 15.44
CA ALA A 336 -6.06 -4.24 14.26
C ALA A 336 -6.46 -3.37 13.06
N THR A 337 -5.51 -3.04 12.18
CA THR A 337 -5.82 -2.43 10.89
C THR A 337 -6.32 -3.47 9.90
N ARG A 338 -6.96 -3.01 8.82
CA ARG A 338 -7.50 -3.82 7.72
C ARG A 338 -6.52 -4.86 7.18
N GLY A 339 -5.23 -4.51 7.00
CA GLY A 339 -4.24 -5.44 6.48
C GLY A 339 -3.93 -6.61 7.41
N MET A 340 -4.14 -6.45 8.72
CA MET A 340 -3.99 -7.54 9.70
C MET A 340 -5.13 -8.56 9.67
N GLY A 341 -6.21 -8.28 8.91
CA GLY A 341 -7.28 -9.23 8.63
C GLY A 341 -6.90 -10.34 7.63
N ARG A 342 -5.71 -10.24 7.01
CA ARG A 342 -5.19 -11.17 6.00
C ARG A 342 -3.88 -11.79 6.48
N GLY A 343 -3.60 -13.04 6.09
CA GLY A 343 -2.33 -13.73 6.42
C GLY A 343 -2.04 -14.00 7.91
N VAL A 344 -2.82 -13.48 8.86
CA VAL A 344 -2.58 -13.62 10.31
C VAL A 344 -3.39 -14.75 10.93
N ASP A 345 -2.73 -15.67 11.65
CA ASP A 345 -3.37 -16.75 12.39
C ASP A 345 -3.51 -16.43 13.89
N PHE A 346 -4.70 -15.97 14.29
CA PHE A 346 -5.03 -15.71 15.68
C PHE A 346 -5.40 -17.01 16.40
N LYS A 347 -4.46 -17.56 17.18
CA LYS A 347 -4.69 -18.77 17.96
C LYS A 347 -5.39 -18.43 19.26
N SER A 348 -6.53 -19.06 19.51
CA SER A 348 -7.30 -18.89 20.73
C SER A 348 -6.88 -19.86 21.84
N SER A 349 -6.92 -19.37 23.08
CA SER A 349 -6.70 -20.20 24.26
C SER A 349 -7.92 -21.07 24.58
N VAL A 350 -7.70 -22.21 25.25
CA VAL A 350 -8.78 -23.12 25.69
C VAL A 350 -9.84 -22.40 26.54
N SER A 351 -9.41 -21.40 27.34
CA SER A 351 -10.33 -20.58 28.13
C SER A 351 -11.28 -19.77 27.25
N VAL A 352 -10.76 -19.15 26.17
CA VAL A 352 -11.58 -18.37 25.24
C VAL A 352 -12.59 -19.26 24.52
N GLU A 353 -12.15 -20.44 24.06
CA GLU A 353 -13.03 -21.39 23.38
C GLU A 353 -14.20 -21.88 24.25
N LYS A 354 -13.93 -22.18 25.52
CA LYS A 354 -14.97 -22.56 26.49
C LYS A 354 -16.00 -21.45 26.73
N ASN A 355 -15.62 -20.19 26.54
CA ASN A 355 -16.48 -19.02 26.74
C ASN A 355 -17.13 -18.51 25.44
N GLY A 356 -17.11 -19.29 24.36
CA GLY A 356 -17.76 -18.93 23.09
C GLY A 356 -16.80 -18.46 21.99
N GLY A 357 -15.49 -18.60 22.21
CA GLY A 357 -14.46 -18.34 21.21
C GLY A 357 -14.13 -16.86 21.05
N VAL A 358 -13.28 -16.55 20.06
CA VAL A 358 -12.90 -15.17 19.74
C VAL A 358 -14.11 -14.41 19.20
N HIS A 359 -14.29 -13.17 19.62
CA HIS A 359 -15.27 -12.26 19.04
C HIS A 359 -14.56 -11.31 18.07
N VAL A 360 -14.99 -11.29 16.81
CA VAL A 360 -14.44 -10.39 15.79
C VAL A 360 -15.44 -9.28 15.53
N ILE A 361 -14.97 -8.04 15.57
CA ILE A 361 -15.73 -6.85 15.19
C ILE A 361 -15.04 -6.23 13.99
N GLN A 362 -15.74 -6.10 12.88
CA GLN A 362 -15.26 -5.35 11.72
C GLN A 362 -15.94 -3.99 11.71
N THR A 363 -15.16 -2.91 11.69
CA THR A 363 -15.69 -1.55 11.89
C THR A 363 -15.95 -0.79 10.57
N PHE A 364 -15.68 -1.42 9.44
CA PHE A 364 -15.79 -0.84 8.09
C PHE A 364 -16.38 -1.85 7.11
N PHE A 365 -17.07 -1.36 6.08
CA PHE A 365 -17.60 -2.25 5.05
C PHE A 365 -16.53 -2.56 3.99
N SER A 366 -16.26 -3.84 3.77
CA SER A 366 -15.34 -4.28 2.73
C SER A 366 -15.99 -4.18 1.35
N LEU A 367 -15.37 -3.43 0.44
CA LEU A 367 -15.79 -3.39 -0.97
C LEU A 367 -15.51 -4.71 -1.71
N ASP A 368 -14.57 -5.52 -1.19
CA ASP A 368 -14.32 -6.87 -1.68
C ASP A 368 -14.94 -7.89 -0.72
N VAL A 369 -15.86 -8.73 -1.23
CA VAL A 369 -16.54 -9.78 -0.47
C VAL A 369 -15.53 -10.79 0.11
N LYS A 370 -14.42 -11.03 -0.59
CA LYS A 370 -13.38 -11.97 -0.15
C LYS A 370 -12.71 -11.46 1.11
N GLU A 371 -12.47 -10.16 1.21
CA GLU A 371 -11.90 -9.55 2.40
C GLU A 371 -12.83 -9.69 3.60
N GLU A 372 -14.13 -9.40 3.43
CA GLU A 372 -15.11 -9.60 4.49
C GLU A 372 -15.14 -11.06 4.95
N THR A 373 -15.12 -11.99 3.98
CA THR A 373 -15.10 -13.43 4.24
C THR A 373 -13.83 -13.86 5.00
N GLN A 374 -12.68 -13.31 4.64
CA GLN A 374 -11.41 -13.58 5.29
C GLN A 374 -11.35 -13.03 6.72
N ILE A 375 -11.83 -11.81 6.95
CA ILE A 375 -11.93 -11.19 8.28
C ILE A 375 -12.89 -12.01 9.15
N ARG A 376 -14.06 -12.36 8.61
CA ARG A 376 -15.05 -13.22 9.26
C ARG A 376 -14.46 -14.58 9.64
N GLY A 377 -13.61 -15.15 8.80
CA GLY A 377 -12.87 -16.40 9.05
C GLY A 377 -11.70 -16.30 10.05
N ARG A 378 -11.47 -15.14 10.68
CA ARG A 378 -10.51 -15.00 11.79
C ARG A 378 -11.07 -15.46 13.13
N THR A 379 -12.35 -15.83 13.19
CA THR A 379 -12.96 -16.55 14.32
C THR A 379 -13.46 -17.93 13.90
N ALA A 380 -13.88 -18.74 14.88
CA ALA A 380 -14.48 -20.07 14.69
C ALA A 380 -13.67 -20.98 13.73
N ARG A 381 -12.34 -20.98 13.88
CA ARG A 381 -11.44 -21.84 13.10
C ARG A 381 -11.51 -23.27 13.63
N LYS A 382 -11.66 -24.26 12.72
CA LYS A 382 -11.92 -25.68 13.06
C LYS A 382 -13.33 -25.83 13.68
N ASP A 383 -13.52 -26.79 14.57
CA ASP A 383 -14.76 -27.00 15.35
C ASP A 383 -14.94 -25.98 16.50
N ASN A 384 -14.15 -24.91 16.53
CA ASN A 384 -14.23 -23.90 17.58
C ASN A 384 -15.48 -23.03 17.46
N LYS A 385 -15.88 -22.42 18.57
CA LYS A 385 -16.97 -21.42 18.57
C LYS A 385 -16.41 -20.05 18.20
N GLY A 386 -17.28 -19.12 17.89
CA GLY A 386 -16.91 -17.75 17.58
C GLY A 386 -18.11 -16.92 17.18
N SER A 387 -17.96 -15.61 17.21
CA SER A 387 -18.97 -14.69 16.69
C SER A 387 -18.34 -13.52 15.98
N TYR A 388 -19.06 -13.00 14.99
CA TYR A 388 -18.63 -11.89 14.14
C TYR A 388 -19.75 -10.85 14.09
N GLU A 389 -19.38 -9.58 14.22
CA GLU A 389 -20.28 -8.43 14.03
C GLU A 389 -19.64 -7.43 13.05
N LEU A 390 -20.49 -6.78 12.27
CA LEU A 390 -20.13 -5.73 11.32
C LEU A 390 -20.78 -4.43 11.77
N ILE A 391 -19.98 -3.51 12.32
CA ILE A 391 -20.44 -2.26 12.92
C ILE A 391 -19.87 -1.11 12.10
N VAL A 392 -20.68 -0.49 11.25
CA VAL A 392 -20.22 0.49 10.26
C VAL A 392 -20.73 1.89 10.59
N CYS A 393 -19.97 2.91 10.19
CA CYS A 393 -20.39 4.30 10.30
C CYS A 393 -21.07 4.73 8.99
N GLU A 394 -22.30 5.26 9.08
CA GLU A 394 -23.02 5.77 7.91
C GLU A 394 -22.26 6.86 7.15
N GLU A 395 -21.53 7.73 7.86
CA GLU A 395 -20.77 8.80 7.21
C GLU A 395 -19.62 8.25 6.37
N HIS A 396 -18.96 7.18 6.83
CA HIS A 396 -17.91 6.49 6.06
C HIS A 396 -18.50 5.79 4.84
N LEU A 397 -19.64 5.11 5.00
CA LEU A 397 -20.36 4.46 3.90
C LEU A 397 -20.80 5.48 2.81
N LYS A 398 -21.24 6.69 3.20
CA LYS A 398 -21.56 7.79 2.25
C LYS A 398 -20.32 8.25 1.49
N GLN A 399 -19.19 8.40 2.19
CA GLN A 399 -17.91 8.78 1.56
C GLN A 399 -17.43 7.72 0.55
N GLN A 400 -17.74 6.44 0.80
CA GLN A 400 -17.46 5.32 -0.11
C GLN A 400 -18.47 5.21 -1.28
N GLY A 401 -19.54 5.99 -1.28
CA GLY A 401 -20.57 5.96 -2.32
C GLY A 401 -21.49 4.74 -2.27
N LEU A 402 -21.60 4.07 -1.11
CA LEU A 402 -22.38 2.84 -0.95
C LEU A 402 -23.88 3.08 -0.72
N PHE A 403 -24.28 4.30 -0.37
CA PHE A 403 -25.69 4.68 -0.26
C PHE A 403 -25.85 6.22 -0.28
N LYS A 404 -27.08 6.71 -0.45
CA LYS A 404 -27.40 8.14 -0.51
C LYS A 404 -28.09 8.65 0.76
N ALA A 405 -27.98 9.96 1.00
CA ALA A 405 -28.66 10.60 2.12
C ALA A 405 -30.19 10.40 2.04
N GLY A 406 -30.77 9.88 3.13
CA GLY A 406 -32.21 9.60 3.23
C GLY A 406 -32.61 8.15 2.89
N GLU A 407 -31.68 7.31 2.44
CA GLU A 407 -31.91 5.88 2.25
C GLU A 407 -31.66 5.12 3.56
N THR A 408 -32.47 4.09 3.83
CA THR A 408 -32.24 3.18 4.97
C THR A 408 -31.03 2.29 4.66
N VAL A 409 -30.05 2.30 5.57
CA VAL A 409 -28.88 1.42 5.47
C VAL A 409 -29.27 0.01 5.92
N SER A 410 -29.17 -0.95 5.01
CA SER A 410 -29.27 -2.37 5.30
C SER A 410 -28.11 -3.09 4.62
N TYR A 411 -27.68 -4.22 5.18
CA TYR A 411 -26.61 -5.03 4.59
C TYR A 411 -26.91 -5.37 3.13
N ALA A 412 -28.15 -5.79 2.83
CA ALA A 412 -28.56 -6.15 1.47
C ALA A 412 -28.46 -4.98 0.48
N ASN A 413 -28.81 -3.76 0.91
CA ASN A 413 -28.73 -2.58 0.04
C ASN A 413 -27.28 -2.23 -0.29
N ILE A 414 -26.40 -2.16 0.73
CA ILE A 414 -24.99 -1.80 0.52
C ILE A 414 -24.22 -2.93 -0.17
N ASP A 415 -24.61 -4.19 -0.01
CA ASP A 415 -24.03 -5.32 -0.74
C ASP A 415 -24.41 -5.31 -2.24
N ALA A 416 -25.66 -4.94 -2.54
CA ALA A 416 -26.09 -4.73 -3.93
C ALA A 416 -25.31 -3.57 -4.59
N GLU A 417 -25.10 -2.46 -3.87
CA GLU A 417 -24.28 -1.35 -4.36
C GLU A 417 -22.79 -1.74 -4.50
N ARG A 418 -22.23 -2.51 -3.55
CA ARG A 418 -20.89 -3.11 -3.67
C ARG A 418 -20.75 -3.92 -4.95
N THR A 419 -21.74 -4.74 -5.29
CA THR A 419 -21.74 -5.53 -6.52
C THR A 419 -21.72 -4.65 -7.77
N LYS A 420 -22.45 -3.52 -7.77
CA LYS A 420 -22.42 -2.55 -8.87
C LYS A 420 -21.07 -1.85 -8.99
N LEU A 421 -20.48 -1.45 -7.86
CA LEU A 421 -19.15 -0.83 -7.82
C LEU A 421 -18.08 -1.78 -8.35
N ALA A 422 -18.12 -3.06 -7.97
CA ALA A 422 -17.20 -4.08 -8.46
C ALA A 422 -17.32 -4.32 -9.98
N LEU A 423 -18.54 -4.22 -10.54
CA LEU A 423 -18.76 -4.31 -11.99
C LEU A 423 -18.22 -3.11 -12.76
N ALA A 424 -18.36 -1.90 -12.22
CA ALA A 424 -17.78 -0.69 -12.80
C ALA A 424 -16.25 -0.76 -12.78
N GLU A 425 -15.69 -1.14 -11.63
CA GLU A 425 -14.25 -1.32 -11.43
C GLU A 425 -13.64 -2.33 -12.41
N SER A 426 -14.35 -3.44 -12.70
CA SER A 426 -13.86 -4.46 -13.63
C SER A 426 -13.55 -3.91 -15.03
N LYS A 427 -14.25 -2.86 -15.48
CA LYS A 427 -13.96 -2.20 -16.77
C LYS A 427 -12.66 -1.40 -16.69
N ASP A 428 -12.48 -0.63 -15.63
CA ASP A 428 -11.28 0.17 -15.40
C ASP A 428 -10.03 -0.72 -15.28
N VAL A 429 -10.16 -1.87 -14.59
CA VAL A 429 -9.07 -2.84 -14.44
C VAL A 429 -8.64 -3.41 -15.80
N ALA A 430 -9.57 -3.69 -16.72
CA ALA A 430 -9.23 -4.18 -18.05
C ALA A 430 -8.42 -3.14 -18.87
N GLU A 431 -8.77 -1.86 -18.78
CA GLU A 431 -8.00 -0.77 -19.41
C GLU A 431 -6.60 -0.64 -18.80
N LEU A 432 -6.51 -0.71 -17.47
CA LEU A 432 -5.24 -0.68 -16.74
C LEU A 432 -4.35 -1.87 -17.12
N ILE A 433 -4.88 -3.08 -17.24
CA ILE A 433 -4.13 -4.26 -17.68
C ILE A 433 -3.55 -4.05 -19.08
N ASN A 434 -4.35 -3.56 -20.01
CA ASN A 434 -3.88 -3.31 -21.38
C ASN A 434 -2.74 -2.28 -21.39
N LYS A 435 -2.88 -1.19 -20.64
CA LYS A 435 -1.85 -0.18 -20.46
C LYS A 435 -0.58 -0.76 -19.84
N GLU A 436 -0.68 -1.39 -18.67
CA GLU A 436 0.46 -1.93 -17.94
C GLU A 436 1.15 -3.05 -18.72
N SER A 437 0.38 -3.84 -19.49
CA SER A 437 0.96 -4.81 -20.42
C SER A 437 1.78 -4.13 -21.51
N GLY A 438 1.28 -3.05 -22.12
CA GLY A 438 2.03 -2.26 -23.11
C GLY A 438 3.35 -1.72 -22.53
N ASP A 439 3.27 -1.07 -21.38
CA ASP A 439 4.44 -0.51 -20.68
C ASP A 439 5.44 -1.60 -20.26
N HIS A 440 4.95 -2.77 -19.83
CA HIS A 440 5.76 -3.95 -19.54
C HIS A 440 6.55 -4.40 -20.78
N HIS A 441 5.91 -4.55 -21.94
CA HIS A 441 6.61 -4.97 -23.16
C HIS A 441 7.66 -3.94 -23.58
N THR A 442 7.36 -2.64 -23.52
CA THR A 442 8.33 -1.58 -23.82
C THR A 442 9.55 -1.67 -22.89
N THR A 443 9.30 -1.87 -21.60
CA THR A 443 10.35 -2.02 -20.59
C THR A 443 11.22 -3.25 -20.87
N MET A 444 10.60 -4.41 -21.10
CA MET A 444 11.33 -5.66 -21.38
C MET A 444 12.13 -5.58 -22.69
N ASN A 445 11.58 -4.98 -23.75
CA ASN A 445 12.28 -4.76 -25.02
C ASN A 445 13.51 -3.86 -24.84
N TYR A 446 13.38 -2.81 -24.02
CA TYR A 446 14.49 -1.93 -23.69
C TYR A 446 15.58 -2.67 -22.90
N LEU A 447 15.21 -3.43 -21.87
CA LEU A 447 16.17 -4.23 -21.07
C LEU A 447 16.89 -5.27 -21.93
N GLN A 448 16.18 -5.96 -22.83
CA GLN A 448 16.78 -6.90 -23.76
C GLN A 448 17.80 -6.25 -24.70
N SER A 449 17.65 -4.96 -25.02
CA SER A 449 18.58 -4.24 -25.90
C SER A 449 20.01 -4.12 -25.34
N PHE A 450 20.21 -4.28 -24.03
CA PHE A 450 21.54 -4.30 -23.41
C PHE A 450 22.29 -5.62 -23.56
N PHE A 451 21.57 -6.69 -23.95
CA PHE A 451 22.11 -8.06 -24.02
C PHE A 451 22.12 -8.62 -25.45
N LYS A 452 21.95 -7.75 -26.44
CA LYS A 452 22.07 -8.08 -27.87
C LYS A 452 23.52 -8.12 -28.31
#